data_AF-B3VN40-F1
#
_entry.id   AF-B3VN40-F1
#
_cell.length_a   1.000
_cell.length_b   1.000
_cell.length_c   1.000
_cell.angle_alpha   90.00
_cell.angle_beta   90.00
_cell.angle_gamma   90.00
#
_symmetry.space_group_name_H-M   'P 1'
#
loop_
_entity.id
_entity.type
_entity.pdbx_description
1 polymer ?
#
loop_
_entity_poly.entity_id
_entity_poly.type
_entity_poly.pdbx_seq_one_letter_code
_entity_poly.pdbx_strand_id
1 'polypeptide(L)' 'HEHNASTSTARTVASSGTNIIAAISAATASLWGPLHGGANEKVVETLEKIVAENKQLEDFIERVKRKEERLMGFGHR' A
#
# COMPACT_ATOMS: atom_id res chain seq x y z
N HIS A 1 -10.45 9.07 5.72
CA HIS A 1 -10.15 7.62 5.62
C HIS A 1 -10.45 6.97 6.97
N GLU A 2 -11.72 6.98 7.40
CA GLU A 2 -12.08 6.67 8.79
C GLU A 2 -12.08 5.17 9.09
N HIS A 3 -12.71 4.37 8.22
CA HIS A 3 -12.77 2.91 8.33
C HIS A 3 -11.84 2.18 7.35
N ASN A 4 -10.61 2.67 7.23
CA ASN A 4 -9.60 2.00 6.42
C ASN A 4 -9.10 0.70 7.08
N ALA A 5 -8.28 -0.08 6.36
CA ALA A 5 -7.84 -1.40 6.80
C ALA A 5 -7.11 -1.38 8.17
N SER A 6 -6.19 -0.45 8.39
CA SER A 6 -5.43 -0.37 9.64
C SER A 6 -6.31 0.13 10.80
N THR A 7 -7.16 1.13 10.59
CA THR A 7 -8.11 1.58 11.62
C THR A 7 -9.10 0.47 11.99
N SER A 8 -9.60 -0.29 11.00
CA SER A 8 -10.48 -1.42 11.24
C SER A 8 -9.77 -2.54 11.99
N THR A 9 -8.50 -2.81 11.67
CA THR A 9 -7.65 -3.76 12.40
C THR A 9 -7.49 -3.35 13.86
N ALA A 10 -7.20 -2.07 14.13
CA ALA A 10 -7.10 -1.55 15.49
C ALA A 10 -8.37 -1.83 16.30
N ARG A 11 -9.55 -1.56 15.70
CA ARG A 11 -10.86 -1.78 16.34
C ARG A 11 -11.12 -3.27 16.61
N THR A 12 -10.87 -4.12 15.63
CA THR A 12 -11.07 -5.57 15.77
C THR A 12 -10.19 -6.14 16.88
N VAL A 13 -8.91 -5.79 16.91
CA VAL A 13 -7.97 -6.27 17.93
C VAL A 13 -8.31 -5.71 19.32
N ALA A 14 -8.64 -4.41 19.41
CA ALA A 14 -9.06 -3.80 20.68
C ALA A 14 -10.36 -4.41 21.25
N SER A 15 -11.25 -4.93 20.40
CA SER A 15 -12.55 -5.47 20.82
C SER A 15 -12.46 -6.67 21.77
N SER A 16 -11.32 -7.37 21.80
CA SER A 16 -11.08 -8.46 22.74
C SER A 16 -10.60 -8.00 24.13
N GLY A 17 -10.59 -6.69 24.39
CA GLY A 17 -10.07 -6.12 25.64
C GLY A 17 -8.54 -6.13 25.75
N THR A 18 -7.82 -6.25 24.64
CA THR A 18 -6.35 -6.24 24.63
C THR A 18 -5.77 -4.86 24.97
N ASN A 19 -4.51 -4.85 25.38
CA ASN A 19 -3.78 -3.62 25.67
C ASN A 19 -3.70 -2.72 24.42
N ILE A 20 -3.81 -1.40 24.62
CA ILE A 20 -3.75 -0.41 23.54
C ILE A 20 -2.48 -0.50 22.70
N ILE A 21 -1.33 -0.81 23.31
CA ILE A 21 -0.06 -0.98 22.59
C ILE A 21 -0.17 -2.15 21.62
N ALA A 22 -0.77 -3.28 22.01
CA ALA A 22 -0.97 -4.43 21.14
C ALA A 22 -1.92 -4.11 19.97
N ALA A 23 -3.01 -3.37 20.22
CA ALA A 23 -3.94 -2.95 19.19
C ALA A 23 -3.29 -2.00 18.15
N ILE A 24 -2.48 -1.05 18.62
CA ILE A 24 -1.73 -0.14 17.74
C ILE A 24 -0.64 -0.88 16.98
N SER A 25 0.10 -1.80 17.60
CA SER A 25 1.09 -2.63 16.90
C SER A 25 0.47 -3.40 15.74
N ALA A 26 -0.71 -4.01 15.93
CA ALA A 26 -1.43 -4.70 14.87
C ALA A 26 -1.89 -3.74 13.75
N ALA A 27 -2.38 -2.56 14.11
CA ALA A 27 -2.78 -1.53 13.15
C ALA A 27 -1.59 -1.03 12.31
N THR A 28 -0.43 -0.83 12.93
CA THR A 28 0.81 -0.45 12.24
C THR A 28 1.26 -1.52 11.25
N ALA A 29 1.20 -2.80 11.65
CA ALA A 29 1.50 -3.90 10.75
C ALA A 29 0.53 -3.95 9.55
N SER A 30 -0.76 -3.69 9.77
CA SER A 30 -1.75 -3.58 8.69
C SER A 30 -1.48 -2.38 7.77
N LEU A 31 -1.04 -1.25 8.32
CA LEU A 31 -0.67 -0.07 7.54
C LEU A 31 0.55 -0.30 6.67
N TRP A 32 1.56 -1.02 7.16
CA TRP A 32 2.79 -1.29 6.43
C TRP A 32 2.59 -2.12 5.15
N GLY A 33 1.47 -2.83 5.01
CA GLY A 33 1.18 -3.62 3.82
C GLY A 33 1.20 -2.80 2.51
N PRO A 34 1.65 -3.39 1.38
CA PRO A 34 1.87 -2.68 0.12
C PRO A 34 0.58 -2.17 -0.56
N LEU A 35 -0.58 -2.65 -0.12
CA LEU A 35 -1.90 -2.21 -0.61
C LEU A 35 -2.57 -1.19 0.31
N HIS A 36 -1.86 -0.72 1.33
CA HIS A 36 -2.33 0.31 2.25
C HIS A 36 -1.27 1.42 2.36
N GLY A 37 -0.64 1.61 3.52
CA GLY A 37 0.37 2.65 3.72
C GLY A 37 1.68 2.39 2.99
N GLY A 38 2.09 1.13 2.82
CA GLY A 38 3.30 0.76 2.07
C GLY A 38 3.22 1.02 0.56
N ALA A 39 2.07 1.46 0.06
CA ALA A 39 1.93 1.85 -1.34
C ALA A 39 2.83 3.05 -1.71
N ASN A 40 3.16 3.93 -0.76
CA ASN A 40 4.01 5.11 -1.01
C ASN A 40 5.46 4.73 -1.35
N GLU A 41 6.07 3.81 -0.60
CA GLU A 41 7.40 3.27 -0.85
C GLU A 41 7.42 2.59 -2.22
N LYS A 42 6.38 1.81 -2.53
CA LYS A 42 6.25 1.14 -3.83
C LYS A 42 6.10 2.11 -5.01
N VAL A 43 5.53 3.30 -4.81
CA VAL A 43 5.54 4.35 -5.84
C VAL A 43 6.98 4.81 -6.11
N VAL A 44 7.76 5.07 -5.06
CA VAL A 44 9.16 5.50 -5.19
C VAL A 44 9.98 4.43 -5.92
N GLU A 45 9.91 3.17 -5.48
CA GLU A 45 10.59 2.05 -6.13
C GLU A 45 10.21 1.90 -7.62
N THR A 46 8.93 2.11 -7.94
CA THR A 46 8.44 2.06 -9.33
C THR A 46 9.06 3.17 -10.17
N LEU A 47 9.13 4.39 -9.64
CA LEU A 47 9.74 5.53 -10.32
C LEU A 47 11.25 5.32 -10.53
N GLU A 48 11.95 4.84 -9.50
CA GLU A 48 13.39 4.52 -9.59
C GLU A 48 13.66 3.44 -10.65
N LYS A 49 12.83 2.40 -10.72
CA LYS A 49 12.91 1.36 -11.75
C LYS A 49 12.74 1.94 -13.16
N ILE A 50 11.75 2.81 -13.36
CA ILE A 50 11.51 3.45 -14.67
C ILE A 50 12.73 4.27 -15.11
N VAL A 51 13.31 5.05 -14.19
CA VAL A 51 14.52 5.85 -14.44
C VAL A 51 15.72 4.94 -14.76
N ALA A 52 15.93 3.88 -13.97
CA ALA A 52 17.05 2.96 -14.15
C ALA A 52 16.99 2.16 -15.45
N GLU A 53 15.79 1.77 -15.90
CA GLU A 53 15.61 1.02 -17.15
C GLU A 53 15.81 1.90 -18.40
N ASN A 54 15.85 3.23 -18.26
CA ASN A 54 15.95 4.19 -19.37
C ASN A 54 14.96 3.91 -20.52
N LYS A 55 13.80 3.34 -20.17
CA LYS A 55 12.73 3.02 -21.11
C LYS A 55 11.77 4.21 -21.23
N GLN A 56 11.12 4.30 -22.37
CA GLN A 56 10.05 5.27 -22.55
C GLN A 56 8.90 4.97 -21.57
N LEU A 57 8.36 6.01 -20.94
CA LEU A 57 7.28 5.92 -19.97
C LEU A 57 6.05 5.22 -20.57
N GLU A 58 5.84 5.42 -21.86
CA GLU A 58 4.78 4.83 -22.69
C GLU A 58 4.77 3.30 -22.59
N ASP A 59 5.93 2.64 -22.65
CA ASP A 59 6.03 1.18 -22.56
C ASP A 59 5.59 0.66 -21.18
N PHE A 60 5.95 1.38 -20.12
CA PHE A 60 5.52 1.04 -18.76
C PHE A 60 3.99 1.19 -18.62
N ILE A 61 3.44 2.29 -19.12
CA ILE A 61 2.00 2.55 -19.09
C ILE A 61 1.23 1.49 -19.91
N GLU A 62 1.75 1.04 -21.05
CA GLU A 62 1.11 -0.02 -21.83
C GLU A 62 1.09 -1.37 -21.10
N ARG A 63 2.18 -1.76 -20.40
CA ARG A 63 2.19 -2.97 -19.56
C ARG A 63 1.20 -2.88 -18.40
N VAL A 64 1.09 -1.71 -17.78
CA VAL A 64 0.08 -1.44 -16.74
C VAL A 64 -1.34 -1.64 -17.29
N LYS A 65 -1.66 -1.07 -18.47
CA LYS A 65 -2.97 -1.23 -19.11
C LYS A 65 -3.28 -2.69 -19.46
N ARG A 66 -2.26 -3.46 -19.86
CA ARG A 66 -2.34 -4.91 -20.10
C ARG A 66 -2.45 -5.73 -18.81
N LYS A 67 -2.38 -5.10 -17.64
CA LYS A 67 -2.40 -5.73 -16.30
C LYS A 67 -1.21 -6.65 -16.04
N GLU A 68 -0.11 -6.47 -16.77
CA GLU A 68 1.15 -7.20 -16.57
C GLU A 68 1.91 -6.62 -15.36
N GLU A 69 1.78 -5.32 -15.11
CA GLU A 69 2.32 -4.62 -13.94
C GLU A 69 1.21 -3.81 -13.26
N ARG A 70 1.31 -3.60 -11.93
CA ARG A 70 0.39 -2.71 -11.20
C ARG A 70 0.93 -1.29 -11.15
N LEU A 71 0.07 -0.31 -11.36
CA LEU A 71 0.37 1.09 -11.13
C LEU A 71 0.22 1.43 -9.65
N MET A 72 1.33 1.41 -8.93
CA MET A 72 1.35 1.76 -7.51
C MET A 72 0.95 3.22 -7.31
N GLY A 73 0.28 3.53 -6.20
CA GLY A 73 -0.26 4.87 -5.91
C GLY A 73 -1.62 5.17 -6.55
N PHE A 74 -2.15 4.26 -7.37
CA PHE A 74 -3.47 4.39 -8.00
C PHE A 74 -4.42 3.26 -7.57
N GLY A 75 -5.71 3.60 -7.48
CA GLY A 75 -6.76 2.72 -6.99
C GLY A 75 -7.17 3.05 -5.55
N HIS A 76 -8.47 3.21 -5.34
CA HIS A 76 -9.07 3.45 -4.03
C HIS A 76 -10.20 2.46 -3.79
N ARG A 77 -10.49 2.18 -2.51
CA ARG A 77 -11.69 1.45 -2.10
C ARG A 77 -12.74 2.42 -1.59
#